data_AF-A0A947E3Q1-F1
#
_entry.id   AF-A0A947E3Q1-F1
#
_cell.length_a   1.000
_cell.length_b   1.000
_cell.length_c   1.000
_cell.angle_alpha   90.00
_cell.angle_beta   90.00
_cell.angle_gamma   90.00
#
_symmetry.space_group_name_H-M   'P 1'
#
loop_
_entity.id
_entity.type
_entity.pdbx_description
1 polymer ?
#
loop_
_entity_poly.entity_id
_entity_poly.type
_entity_poly.pdbx_seq_one_letter_code
_entity_poly.pdbx_strand_id
1 'polypeptide(L)'
;MCQLLGMNANTPTDLVFSFTGFSKRAEEHKDGFGIAFFEDAGVRLFVDAQSAAVSPVAQMVRNYPIHSDNVIAHIRKATQGRVALQNTHPFQRELWGRYWAFAHNGDLKNFAPPLHGAFRPVGDTDSEHAFCWLMQELAKAHAGVPSIAELTTTLRELAPRIASHGTFNFMLSNGQALWA
;
A
#
# COMPACT_ATOMS: atom_id res chain seq x y z
N MET A 1 -15.52 -6.57 2.83
CA MET A 1 -14.75 -5.42 2.31
C MET A 1 -13.48 -5.34 3.13
N CYS A 2 -12.30 -5.17 2.50
CA CYS A 2 -11.06 -4.92 3.25
C CYS A 2 -11.14 -3.55 3.93
N GLN A 3 -10.25 -3.28 4.87
CA GLN A 3 -10.14 -1.96 5.51
C GLN A 3 -8.76 -1.35 5.20
N LEU A 4 -8.77 -0.11 4.71
CA LEU A 4 -7.58 0.72 4.54
C LEU A 4 -7.52 1.72 5.69
N LEU A 5 -6.32 1.92 6.23
CA LEU A 5 -6.02 2.99 7.17
C LEU A 5 -4.78 3.71 6.66
N GLY A 6 -4.93 5.01 6.41
CA GLY A 6 -3.85 5.90 5.99
C GLY A 6 -3.72 6.99 7.01
N MET A 7 -2.50 7.28 7.42
CA MET A 7 -2.19 8.38 8.32
C MET A 7 -1.09 9.22 7.68
N ASN A 8 -1.38 10.51 7.50
CA ASN A 8 -0.40 11.52 7.20
C ASN A 8 -0.43 12.53 8.34
N ALA A 9 0.72 12.74 8.98
CA ALA A 9 0.85 13.65 10.12
C ALA A 9 2.01 14.61 9.87
N ASN A 10 1.88 15.83 10.40
CA ASN A 10 2.93 16.85 10.35
C ASN A 10 3.98 16.68 11.46
N THR A 11 3.75 15.73 12.37
CA THR A 11 4.64 15.33 13.46
C THR A 11 4.55 13.81 13.65
N PRO A 12 5.66 13.13 13.92
CA PRO A 12 5.66 11.68 14.11
C PRO A 12 4.70 11.28 15.23
N THR A 13 3.64 10.56 14.88
CA THR A 13 2.55 10.25 15.82
C THR A 13 2.54 8.77 16.17
N ASP A 14 2.34 8.46 17.45
CA ASP A 14 2.30 7.08 17.96
C ASP A 14 1.09 6.31 17.39
N LEU A 15 1.39 5.28 16.59
CA LEU A 15 0.39 4.48 15.90
C LEU A 15 -0.05 3.24 16.69
N VAL A 16 0.54 2.99 17.87
CA VAL A 16 0.20 1.83 18.72
C VAL A 16 -1.29 1.83 19.09
N PHE A 17 -1.86 3.01 19.35
CA PHE A 17 -3.28 3.16 19.69
C PHE A 17 -4.20 2.84 18.51
N SER A 18 -3.86 3.37 17.33
CA SER A 18 -4.64 3.17 16.09
C SER A 18 -4.58 1.73 15.61
N PHE A 19 -3.41 1.08 15.67
CA PHE A 19 -3.28 -0.32 15.25
C PHE A 19 -3.97 -1.30 16.20
N THR A 20 -3.97 -1.03 17.52
CA THR A 20 -4.71 -1.86 18.47
C THR A 20 -6.21 -1.81 18.18
N GLY A 21 -6.79 -0.63 17.98
CA GLY A 21 -8.19 -0.46 17.58
C GLY A 21 -8.51 -1.06 16.21
N PHE A 22 -7.60 -0.91 15.24
CA PHE A 22 -7.72 -1.47 13.90
C PHE A 22 -7.66 -3.01 13.91
N SER A 23 -6.76 -3.58 14.72
CA SER A 23 -6.61 -5.03 14.83
C SER A 23 -7.77 -5.74 15.53
N LYS A 24 -8.54 -5.04 16.40
CA LYS A 24 -9.79 -5.59 16.96
C LYS A 24 -10.84 -5.88 15.88
N ARG A 25 -10.75 -5.23 14.72
CA ARG A 25 -11.63 -5.49 13.56
C ARG A 25 -11.15 -6.68 12.71
N ALA A 26 -10.02 -7.29 13.05
CA ALA A 26 -9.49 -8.46 12.34
C ALA A 26 -10.23 -9.78 12.66
N GLU A 27 -11.18 -9.79 13.60
CA GLU A 27 -12.02 -10.97 13.86
C GLU A 27 -12.86 -11.37 12.63
N GLU A 28 -13.27 -10.39 11.80
CA GLU A 28 -14.00 -10.60 10.54
C GLU A 28 -13.09 -10.67 9.29
N HIS A 29 -11.78 -10.39 9.45
CA HIS A 29 -10.81 -10.23 8.36
C HIS A 29 -9.51 -10.98 8.69
N LYS A 30 -9.45 -12.25 8.27
CA LYS A 30 -8.43 -13.21 8.71
C LYS A 30 -7.30 -13.44 7.70
N ASP A 31 -7.35 -12.79 6.55
CA ASP A 31 -6.55 -13.18 5.37
C ASP A 31 -5.26 -12.38 5.20
N GLY A 32 -4.76 -11.82 6.31
CA GLY A 32 -3.49 -11.10 6.40
C GLY A 32 -3.64 -9.66 6.83
N PHE A 33 -2.51 -9.06 7.19
CA PHE A 33 -2.41 -7.64 7.47
C PHE A 33 -1.03 -7.12 7.07
N GLY A 34 -0.94 -5.80 6.94
CA GLY A 34 0.34 -5.15 6.81
C GLY A 34 0.31 -3.71 7.25
N ILE A 35 1.51 -3.20 7.55
CA ILE A 35 1.77 -1.81 7.86
C ILE A 35 3.10 -1.40 7.23
N ALA A 36 3.08 -0.26 6.55
CA ALA A 36 4.23 0.43 6.00
C ALA A 36 4.32 1.82 6.64
N PHE A 37 5.50 2.19 7.13
CA PHE A 37 5.73 3.54 7.65
C PHE A 37 7.14 4.01 7.34
N PHE A 38 7.28 5.33 7.16
CA PHE A 38 8.52 5.94 6.70
C PHE A 38 9.33 6.53 7.87
N GLU A 39 10.63 6.33 7.81
CA GLU A 39 11.63 6.96 8.68
C GLU A 39 12.62 7.66 7.73
N ASP A 40 12.45 8.97 7.56
CA ASP A 40 13.10 9.75 6.50
C ASP A 40 12.87 9.14 5.10
N ALA A 41 13.94 8.76 4.40
CA ALA A 41 13.87 8.08 3.10
C ALA A 41 13.70 6.56 3.22
N GLY A 42 13.83 6.01 4.43
CA GLY A 42 13.63 4.59 4.71
C GLY A 42 12.15 4.25 4.86
N VAL A 43 11.82 2.98 4.64
CA VAL A 43 10.48 2.44 4.93
C VAL A 43 10.63 1.13 5.70
N ARG A 44 9.84 0.98 6.76
CA ARG A 44 9.64 -0.30 7.41
C ARG A 44 8.33 -0.88 6.93
N LEU A 45 8.38 -2.13 6.46
CA LEU A 45 7.23 -2.89 6.01
C LEU A 45 7.11 -4.16 6.87
N PHE A 46 6.03 -4.26 7.63
CA PHE A 46 5.66 -5.47 8.35
C PHE A 46 4.38 -6.02 7.75
N VAL A 47 4.46 -7.24 7.20
CA VAL A 47 3.35 -7.94 6.56
C VAL A 47 3.29 -9.37 7.07
N ASP A 48 2.08 -9.89 7.22
CA ASP A 48 1.83 -11.31 7.51
C ASP A 48 0.58 -11.78 6.77
N ALA A 49 0.61 -13.01 6.26
CA ALA A 49 -0.56 -13.66 5.66
C ALA A 49 -1.54 -14.18 6.74
N GLN A 50 -1.09 -14.29 7.99
CA GLN A 50 -1.94 -14.61 9.13
C GLN A 50 -2.77 -13.40 9.57
N SER A 51 -3.94 -13.67 10.16
CA SER A 51 -4.77 -12.63 10.79
C SER A 51 -3.97 -11.82 11.82
N ALA A 52 -4.18 -10.50 11.83
CA ALA A 52 -3.61 -9.62 12.84
C ALA A 52 -4.02 -9.99 14.28
N ALA A 53 -5.09 -10.76 14.47
CA ALA A 53 -5.52 -11.22 15.79
C ALA A 53 -4.49 -12.16 16.44
N VAL A 54 -3.86 -13.05 15.66
CA VAL A 54 -3.00 -14.12 16.16
C VAL A 54 -1.55 -14.03 15.69
N SER A 55 -1.26 -13.17 14.71
CA SER A 55 0.10 -13.04 14.16
C SER A 55 1.10 -12.52 15.22
N PRO A 56 2.25 -13.20 15.39
CA PRO A 56 3.36 -12.69 16.19
C PRO A 56 3.91 -11.36 15.64
N VAL A 57 3.86 -11.14 14.33
CA VAL A 57 4.25 -9.87 13.70
C VAL A 57 3.29 -8.77 14.14
N ALA A 58 1.99 -9.04 14.19
CA ALA A 58 1.01 -8.07 14.69
C ALA A 58 1.23 -7.75 16.17
N GLN A 59 1.57 -8.76 16.98
CA GLN A 59 1.91 -8.56 18.38
C GLN A 59 3.16 -7.70 18.54
N MET A 60 4.20 -7.93 17.73
CA MET A 60 5.40 -7.09 17.72
C MET A 60 5.05 -5.65 17.36
N VAL A 61 4.28 -5.43 16.27
CA VAL A 61 3.85 -4.10 15.82
C VAL A 61 3.06 -3.34 16.90
N ARG A 62 2.18 -4.01 17.65
CA ARG A 62 1.44 -3.39 18.77
C ARG A 62 2.35 -2.88 19.89
N ASN A 63 3.54 -3.44 20.04
CA ASN A 63 4.50 -3.05 21.07
C ASN A 63 5.66 -2.23 20.50
N TYR A 64 5.63 -1.91 19.19
CA TYR A 64 6.69 -1.19 18.52
C TYR A 64 6.33 0.31 18.50
N PRO A 65 7.15 1.20 19.07
CA PRO A 65 6.89 2.63 19.03
C PRO A 65 7.10 3.16 17.60
N ILE A 66 6.00 3.36 16.87
CA ILE A 66 6.03 3.86 15.49
C ILE A 66 5.95 5.38 15.52
N HIS A 67 6.97 6.04 14.99
CA HIS A 67 7.04 7.49 14.81
C HIS A 67 7.26 7.76 13.32
N SER A 68 6.21 8.18 12.62
CA SER A 68 6.28 8.43 11.18
C SER A 68 5.25 9.47 10.76
N ASP A 69 5.61 10.26 9.76
CA ASP A 69 4.72 11.24 9.10
C ASP A 69 3.81 10.58 8.05
N ASN A 70 4.20 9.41 7.53
CA ASN A 70 3.45 8.69 6.50
C ASN A 70 3.31 7.22 6.88
N VAL A 71 2.07 6.76 7.05
CA VAL A 71 1.77 5.38 7.41
C VAL A 71 0.61 4.86 6.58
N ILE A 72 0.81 3.68 6.00
CA ILE A 72 -0.22 2.93 5.28
C ILE A 72 -0.39 1.59 5.98
N ALA A 73 -1.58 1.30 6.47
CA ALA A 73 -1.94 0.01 7.05
C ALA A 73 -3.14 -0.59 6.30
N HIS A 74 -3.13 -1.92 6.19
CA HIS A 74 -4.19 -2.65 5.50
C HIS A 74 -4.49 -3.96 6.24
N ILE A 75 -5.77 -4.23 6.46
CA ILE A 75 -6.25 -5.56 6.89
C ILE A 75 -6.94 -6.21 5.69
N ARG A 76 -6.42 -7.37 5.28
CA ARG A 76 -6.86 -8.09 4.09
C ARG A 76 -8.03 -9.01 4.41
N LYS A 77 -9.03 -8.96 3.54
CA LYS A 77 -10.03 -10.00 3.32
C LYS A 77 -9.85 -10.47 1.87
N ALA A 78 -9.34 -11.67 1.65
CA ALA A 78 -8.93 -12.11 0.33
C ALA A 78 -10.16 -12.24 -0.60
N THR A 79 -10.21 -11.39 -1.62
CA THR A 79 -11.19 -11.45 -2.72
C THR A 79 -10.55 -12.02 -4.00
N GLN A 80 -9.28 -11.69 -4.23
CA GLN A 80 -8.45 -12.15 -5.34
C GLN A 80 -7.09 -12.64 -4.84
N GLY A 81 -6.54 -13.64 -5.52
CA GLY A 81 -5.26 -14.27 -5.20
C GLY A 81 -5.32 -15.14 -3.94
N ARG A 82 -4.45 -16.15 -3.87
CA ARG A 82 -4.38 -17.00 -2.67
C ARG A 82 -3.93 -16.20 -1.43
N VAL A 83 -4.25 -16.70 -0.24
CA VAL A 83 -3.69 -16.18 1.01
C VAL A 83 -2.21 -16.56 1.06
N ALA A 84 -1.35 -15.56 0.85
CA ALA A 84 0.10 -15.70 0.77
C ALA A 84 0.75 -14.35 1.02
N LEU A 85 1.99 -14.35 1.52
CA LEU A 85 2.70 -13.13 1.92
C LEU A 85 2.88 -12.15 0.76
N GLN A 86 3.23 -12.65 -0.42
CA GLN A 86 3.41 -11.83 -1.64
C GLN A 86 2.10 -11.20 -2.16
N ASN A 87 0.95 -11.61 -1.63
CA ASN A 87 -0.36 -11.07 -1.98
C ASN A 87 -0.92 -10.17 -0.87
N THR A 88 -0.12 -9.84 0.14
CA THR A 88 -0.53 -9.05 1.30
C THR A 88 -0.05 -7.62 1.16
N HIS A 89 -0.99 -6.68 1.18
CA HIS A 89 -0.73 -5.25 1.23
C HIS A 89 -0.13 -4.81 2.59
N PRO A 90 0.58 -3.68 2.64
CA PRO A 90 0.99 -2.83 1.51
C PRO A 90 2.11 -3.45 0.65
N PHE A 91 2.17 -3.08 -0.62
CA PHE A 91 3.28 -3.39 -1.51
C PHE A 91 4.33 -2.29 -1.48
N GLN A 92 5.61 -2.66 -1.64
CA GLN A 92 6.73 -1.72 -1.68
C GLN A 92 7.54 -1.88 -2.97
N ARG A 93 7.88 -0.76 -3.61
CA ARG A 93 8.80 -0.70 -4.78
C ARG A 93 9.68 0.53 -4.71
N GLU A 94 10.80 0.50 -5.41
CA GLU A 94 11.69 1.65 -5.56
C GLU A 94 11.43 2.32 -6.91
N LEU A 95 11.38 3.66 -6.92
CA LEU A 95 11.42 4.49 -8.13
C LEU A 95 12.06 5.84 -7.82
N TRP A 96 13.01 6.24 -8.67
CA TRP A 96 13.78 7.50 -8.58
C TRP A 96 14.55 7.69 -7.26
N GLY A 97 15.11 6.60 -6.74
CA GLY A 97 15.84 6.57 -5.47
C GLY A 97 14.95 6.65 -4.23
N ARG A 98 13.64 6.39 -4.34
CA ARG A 98 12.68 6.48 -3.23
C ARG A 98 11.85 5.21 -3.12
N TYR A 99 11.55 4.80 -1.89
CA TYR A 99 10.57 3.77 -1.64
C TYR A 99 9.16 4.31 -1.80
N TRP A 100 8.32 3.53 -2.48
CA TRP A 100 6.91 3.75 -2.67
C TRP A 100 6.15 2.62 -1.99
N ALA A 101 5.19 2.97 -1.15
CA ALA A 101 4.27 2.05 -0.49
C ALA A 101 2.86 2.22 -1.08
N PHE A 102 2.18 1.12 -1.37
CA PHE A 102 0.86 1.12 -1.99
C PHE A 102 -0.08 0.10 -1.34
N ALA A 103 -1.31 0.51 -1.07
CA ALA A 103 -2.38 -0.38 -0.64
C ALA A 103 -3.66 -0.08 -1.42
N HIS A 104 -4.42 -1.12 -1.76
CA HIS A 104 -5.65 -1.01 -2.55
C HIS A 104 -6.78 -1.81 -1.90
N ASN A 105 -7.98 -1.22 -1.89
CA ASN A 105 -9.22 -1.84 -1.45
C ASN A 105 -10.27 -1.73 -2.56
N GLY A 106 -10.42 -2.83 -3.26
CA GLY A 106 -11.26 -2.92 -4.43
C GLY A 106 -11.04 -4.24 -5.14
N ASP A 107 -11.54 -4.33 -6.35
CA ASP A 107 -11.48 -5.51 -7.20
C ASP A 107 -11.57 -5.03 -8.64
N LEU A 108 -10.50 -5.23 -9.40
CA LEU A 108 -10.33 -4.75 -10.76
C LEU A 108 -10.61 -5.89 -11.75
N LYS A 109 -11.62 -5.68 -12.60
CA LYS A 109 -12.07 -6.65 -13.58
C LYS A 109 -11.28 -6.52 -14.88
N ASN A 110 -10.70 -7.64 -15.31
CA ASN A 110 -9.94 -7.74 -16.56
C ASN A 110 -8.81 -6.69 -16.68
N PHE A 111 -8.24 -6.27 -15.55
CA PHE A 111 -7.13 -5.32 -15.52
C PHE A 111 -5.81 -6.08 -15.72
N ALA A 112 -5.32 -6.10 -16.97
CA ALA A 112 -4.07 -6.76 -17.34
C ALA A 112 -3.28 -5.92 -18.34
N PRO A 113 -2.93 -4.66 -18.02
CA PRO A 113 -2.13 -3.85 -18.92
C PRO A 113 -0.72 -4.45 -19.10
N PRO A 114 -0.07 -4.21 -20.26
CA PRO A 114 1.29 -4.65 -20.48
C PRO A 114 2.24 -3.93 -19.52
N LEU A 115 3.11 -4.73 -18.89
CA LEU A 115 4.15 -4.26 -17.98
C LEU A 115 5.53 -4.44 -18.64
N HIS A 116 6.42 -3.47 -18.43
CA HIS A 116 7.81 -3.54 -18.84
C HIS A 116 8.68 -4.22 -17.77
N GLY A 117 9.89 -4.63 -18.15
CA GLY A 117 10.79 -5.41 -17.30
C GLY A 117 11.05 -4.85 -15.89
N ALA A 118 11.09 -3.53 -15.72
CA ALA A 118 11.47 -2.91 -14.44
C ALA A 118 10.41 -3.03 -13.31
N PHE A 119 9.11 -3.18 -13.63
CA PHE A 119 8.05 -3.36 -12.63
C PHE A 119 7.23 -4.60 -12.98
N ARG A 120 7.40 -5.65 -12.19
CA ARG A 120 6.70 -6.93 -12.36
C ARG A 120 6.12 -7.38 -11.03
N PRO A 121 4.84 -7.81 -11.00
CA PRO A 121 4.24 -8.34 -9.78
C PRO A 121 5.01 -9.61 -9.35
N VAL A 122 5.12 -9.78 -8.03
CA VAL A 122 5.67 -11.00 -7.42
C VAL A 122 4.52 -11.98 -7.10
N GLY A 123 3.40 -11.43 -6.65
CA GLY A 123 2.14 -12.13 -6.41
C GLY A 123 1.25 -12.22 -7.64
N ASP A 124 0.01 -12.58 -7.39
CA ASP A 124 -1.02 -12.83 -8.41
C ASP A 124 -2.26 -11.91 -8.25
N THR A 125 -2.14 -10.87 -7.43
CA THR A 125 -3.25 -9.91 -7.19
C THR A 125 -3.34 -8.86 -8.29
N ASP A 126 -4.56 -8.50 -8.63
CA ASP A 126 -4.90 -7.33 -9.45
C ASP A 126 -4.29 -6.03 -8.89
N SER A 127 -4.22 -5.95 -7.57
CA SER A 127 -3.75 -4.81 -6.80
C SER A 127 -2.25 -4.58 -6.98
N GLU A 128 -1.44 -5.65 -6.93
CA GLU A 128 0.00 -5.52 -7.22
C GLU A 128 0.24 -5.21 -8.69
N HIS A 129 -0.58 -5.77 -9.59
CA HIS A 129 -0.50 -5.48 -11.02
C HIS A 129 -0.80 -4.01 -11.31
N ALA A 130 -1.83 -3.44 -10.66
CA ALA A 130 -2.16 -2.02 -10.70
C ALA A 130 -1.03 -1.15 -10.15
N PHE A 131 -0.40 -1.56 -9.04
CA PHE A 131 0.76 -0.85 -8.52
C PHE A 131 1.92 -0.85 -9.50
N CYS A 132 2.29 -2.01 -10.07
CA CYS A 132 3.37 -2.11 -11.05
C CYS A 132 3.11 -1.24 -12.29
N TRP A 133 1.86 -1.23 -12.76
CA TRP A 133 1.46 -0.39 -13.88
C TRP A 133 1.56 1.10 -13.54
N LEU A 134 1.10 1.51 -12.36
CA LEU A 134 1.19 2.90 -11.92
C LEU A 134 2.66 3.38 -11.83
N MET A 135 3.53 2.57 -11.23
CA MET A 135 4.97 2.86 -11.16
C MET A 135 5.61 2.99 -12.55
N GLN A 136 5.21 2.13 -13.49
CA GLN A 136 5.63 2.20 -14.88
C GLN A 136 5.20 3.52 -15.54
N GLU A 137 3.93 3.91 -15.41
CA GLU A 137 3.44 5.12 -16.08
C GLU A 137 4.03 6.39 -15.44
N LEU A 138 4.27 6.40 -14.13
CA LEU A 138 5.02 7.46 -13.47
C LEU A 138 6.45 7.57 -14.04
N ALA A 139 7.17 6.45 -14.15
CA ALA A 139 8.52 6.41 -14.71
C ALA A 139 8.60 6.85 -16.19
N LYS A 140 7.53 6.63 -16.96
CA LYS A 140 7.43 7.12 -18.35
C LYS A 140 7.15 8.62 -18.41
N ALA A 141 6.32 9.13 -17.51
CA ALA A 141 5.91 10.53 -17.50
C ALA A 141 7.03 11.47 -17.05
N HIS A 142 7.95 10.99 -16.20
CA HIS A 142 8.97 11.84 -15.59
C HIS A 142 10.35 11.17 -15.52
N ALA A 143 11.40 11.96 -15.80
CA ALA A 143 12.79 11.49 -15.77
C ALA A 143 13.37 11.32 -14.35
N GLY A 144 12.69 11.84 -13.33
CA GLY A 144 13.10 11.83 -11.93
C GLY A 144 11.92 12.21 -11.03
N VAL A 145 12.15 12.37 -9.72
CA VAL A 145 11.10 12.75 -8.76
C VAL A 145 10.56 14.15 -9.12
N PRO A 146 9.29 14.29 -9.56
CA PRO A 146 8.67 15.58 -9.82
C PRO A 146 8.30 16.28 -8.52
N SER A 147 7.82 17.52 -8.61
CA SER A 147 7.15 18.15 -7.47
C SER A 147 5.89 17.36 -7.07
N ILE A 148 5.47 17.48 -5.80
CA ILE A 148 4.23 16.85 -5.32
C ILE A 148 3.01 17.31 -6.14
N ALA A 149 2.99 18.55 -6.61
CA ALA A 149 1.90 19.10 -7.42
C ALA A 149 1.84 18.45 -8.81
N GLU A 150 2.99 18.26 -9.47
CA GLU A 150 3.08 17.55 -10.76
C GLU A 150 2.72 16.08 -10.60
N LEU A 151 3.23 15.40 -9.57
CA LEU A 151 2.87 14.03 -9.26
C LEU A 151 1.36 13.88 -9.05
N THR A 152 0.74 14.79 -8.30
CA THR A 152 -0.70 14.78 -8.06
C THR A 152 -1.49 14.94 -9.36
N THR A 153 -1.01 15.77 -10.28
CA THR A 153 -1.63 15.93 -11.62
C THR A 153 -1.52 14.64 -12.43
N THR A 154 -0.32 14.04 -12.50
CA THR A 154 -0.13 12.76 -13.21
C THR A 154 -0.99 11.65 -12.61
N LEU A 155 -1.06 11.52 -11.29
CA LEU A 155 -1.91 10.52 -10.62
C LEU A 155 -3.40 10.75 -10.93
N ARG A 156 -3.85 12.00 -11.02
CA ARG A 156 -5.23 12.34 -11.40
C ARG A 156 -5.58 11.90 -12.82
N GLU A 157 -4.60 11.85 -13.72
CA GLU A 157 -4.78 11.34 -15.09
C GLU A 157 -4.73 9.80 -15.14
N LEU A 158 -3.87 9.17 -14.33
CA LEU A 158 -3.66 7.72 -14.35
C LEU A 158 -4.71 6.93 -13.57
N ALA A 159 -5.12 7.40 -12.39
CA ALA A 159 -6.05 6.66 -11.53
C ALA A 159 -7.40 6.34 -12.19
N PRO A 160 -8.03 7.24 -12.97
CA PRO A 160 -9.28 6.93 -13.68
C PRO A 160 -9.16 5.77 -14.68
N ARG A 161 -7.97 5.56 -15.28
CA ARG A 161 -7.72 4.45 -16.20
C ARG A 161 -7.71 3.09 -15.49
N ILE A 162 -7.34 3.06 -14.21
CA ILE A 162 -7.44 1.85 -13.38
C ILE A 162 -8.88 1.69 -12.88
N ALA A 163 -9.47 2.78 -12.38
CA ALA A 163 -10.83 2.80 -11.85
C ALA A 163 -11.91 2.45 -12.90
N SER A 164 -11.63 2.58 -14.20
CA SER A 164 -12.54 2.11 -15.25
C SER A 164 -12.72 0.58 -15.27
N HIS A 165 -11.86 -0.17 -14.56
CA HIS A 165 -11.94 -1.62 -14.42
C HIS A 165 -12.64 -2.07 -13.14
N GLY A 166 -12.99 -1.18 -12.21
CA GLY A 166 -13.65 -1.55 -10.96
C GLY A 166 -13.39 -0.55 -9.85
N THR A 167 -13.75 -0.94 -8.62
CA THR A 167 -13.48 -0.11 -7.44
C THR A 167 -11.97 0.01 -7.25
N PHE A 168 -11.46 1.24 -7.15
CA PHE A 168 -10.03 1.53 -6.98
C PHE A 168 -9.80 2.55 -5.86
N ASN A 169 -10.15 2.18 -4.63
CA ASN A 169 -9.78 2.98 -3.45
C ASN A 169 -8.36 2.59 -3.05
N PHE A 170 -7.42 3.53 -3.07
CA PHE A 170 -6.02 3.22 -2.82
C PHE A 170 -5.38 4.19 -1.83
N MET A 171 -4.18 3.82 -1.38
CA MET A 171 -3.26 4.68 -0.68
C MET A 171 -1.90 4.50 -1.33
N LEU A 172 -1.24 5.59 -1.67
CA LEU A 172 0.10 5.60 -2.25
C LEU A 172 0.95 6.62 -1.50
N SER A 173 2.17 6.26 -1.10
CA SER A 173 3.10 7.20 -0.49
C SER A 173 4.52 6.93 -0.94
N ASN A 174 5.31 7.99 -1.09
CA ASN A 174 6.75 7.93 -1.31
C ASN A 174 7.55 8.46 -0.11
N GLY A 175 6.90 8.58 1.06
CA GLY A 175 7.45 9.17 2.28
C GLY A 175 7.38 10.70 2.37
N GLN A 176 7.11 11.40 1.26
CA GLN A 176 6.95 12.87 1.27
C GLN A 176 5.48 13.30 1.27
N ALA A 177 4.62 12.52 0.62
CA ALA A 177 3.18 12.75 0.55
C ALA A 177 2.43 11.41 0.61
N LEU A 178 1.15 11.49 0.92
CA LEU A 178 0.20 10.39 0.86
C LEU A 178 -0.95 10.80 -0.08
N TRP A 179 -1.17 10.00 -1.12
CA TRP A 179 -2.31 10.13 -2.03
C TRP A 179 -3.34 9.05 -1.74
N ALA A 180 -4.62 9.40 -1.81
CA ALA A 180 -5.76 8.49 -1.60
C ALA A 180 -6.94 8.86 -2.51
#